data_AF-A0A4R4RLE0-F1
#
_entry.id   AF-A0A4R4RLE0-F1
#
_cell.length_a   1.000
_cell.length_b   1.000
_cell.length_c   1.000
_cell.angle_alpha   90.00
_cell.angle_beta   90.00
_cell.angle_gamma   90.00
#
_symmetry.space_group_name_H-M   'P 1'
#
loop_
_entity.id
_entity.type
_entity.pdbx_description
1 polymer ?
#
loop_
_entity_poly.entity_id
_entity_poly.type
_entity_poly.pdbx_seq_one_letter_code
_entity_poly.pdbx_strand_id
1 'polypeptide(L)'
;MPSKLFALRTVAGRVRALAALATLALAVLFTVLTMGAGDARKGMDALGHREGPMVVATADMYLALSDMDAQVTGVLLAGGEEGWLCDPDAEGSDCERNGPRYVYDIRREDAQRAALEAARLTQDDPVRRQTVQSVLDGLHSYDQQVQAAMESGRREGGPAVALGPDAVQKYRTATALMTGDLLPKAYNLTLDGTADVDRAYREQHAAVEAGWLRVVGAGV
;
A
#
# COMPACT_ATOMS: atom_id res chain seq x y z
N MET A 1 0.46 -49.35 47.68
CA MET A 1 -0.25 -49.83 46.48
C MET A 1 0.69 -49.84 45.27
N PRO A 2 1.34 -50.98 44.93
CA PRO A 2 2.16 -51.09 43.73
C PRO A 2 1.63 -52.21 42.81
N SER A 3 0.73 -51.90 41.87
CA SER A 3 0.21 -52.91 40.90
C SER A 3 0.45 -52.57 39.43
N LYS A 4 1.03 -51.41 39.11
CA LYS A 4 1.25 -51.00 37.71
C LYS A 4 2.51 -51.60 37.06
N LEU A 5 3.49 -52.02 37.85
CA LEU A 5 4.77 -52.54 37.32
C LEU A 5 4.70 -54.00 36.84
N PHE A 6 3.76 -54.81 37.34
CA PHE A 6 3.64 -56.22 36.94
C PHE A 6 2.91 -56.44 35.60
N ALA A 7 2.03 -55.51 35.20
CA ALA A 7 1.29 -55.63 33.95
C ALA A 7 2.20 -55.54 32.70
N LEU A 8 3.33 -54.84 32.79
CA LEU A 8 4.32 -54.68 31.71
C LEU A 8 5.10 -55.97 31.37
N ARG A 9 4.99 -57.01 32.20
CA ARG A 9 5.71 -58.28 32.02
C ARG A 9 5.00 -59.30 31.12
N THR A 10 3.74 -59.04 30.78
CA THR A 10 2.93 -59.90 29.90
C THR A 10 2.90 -59.36 28.47
N VAL A 11 2.80 -60.25 27.47
CA VAL A 11 2.73 -59.87 26.04
C VAL A 11 1.59 -58.86 25.80
N ALA A 12 0.43 -59.07 26.44
CA ALA A 12 -0.71 -58.17 26.34
C ALA A 12 -0.46 -56.76 26.94
N GLY A 13 0.33 -56.67 28.01
CA GLY A 13 0.71 -55.38 28.60
C GLY A 13 1.69 -54.58 27.72
N ARG A 14 2.62 -55.26 27.05
CA ARG A 14 3.52 -54.66 26.07
C ARG A 14 2.76 -54.14 24.84
N VAL A 15 1.81 -54.91 24.32
CA VAL A 15 0.98 -54.50 23.18
C VAL A 15 0.13 -53.28 23.55
N ARG A 16 -0.47 -53.23 24.74
CA ARG A 16 -1.22 -52.05 25.20
C ARG A 16 -0.35 -50.82 25.41
N ALA A 17 0.87 -51.00 25.93
CA ALA A 17 1.82 -49.90 26.10
C ALA A 17 2.27 -49.33 24.74
N LEU A 18 2.59 -50.19 23.76
CA LEU A 18 2.96 -49.77 22.40
C LEU A 18 1.79 -49.11 21.69
N ALA A 19 0.57 -49.62 21.83
CA ALA A 19 -0.62 -49.02 21.25
C ALA A 19 -0.90 -47.62 21.84
N ALA A 20 -0.79 -47.46 23.17
CA ALA A 20 -0.94 -46.17 23.82
C ALA A 20 0.13 -45.16 23.33
N LEU A 21 1.38 -45.62 23.21
CA LEU A 21 2.49 -44.78 22.73
C LEU A 21 2.28 -44.36 21.27
N ALA A 22 1.84 -45.28 20.41
CA ALA A 22 1.49 -44.98 19.02
C ALA A 22 0.33 -43.97 18.89
N THR A 23 -0.72 -44.11 19.71
CA THR A 23 -1.83 -43.14 19.72
C THR A 23 -1.41 -41.76 20.21
N LEU A 24 -0.48 -41.71 21.16
CA LEU A 24 0.04 -40.45 21.70
C LEU A 24 0.93 -39.74 20.67
N ALA A 25 1.77 -40.49 19.95
CA ALA A 25 2.55 -39.98 18.83
C ALA A 25 1.65 -39.42 17.70
N LEU A 26 0.59 -40.14 17.32
CA LEU A 26 -0.41 -39.68 16.36
C LEU A 26 -1.12 -38.39 16.81
N ALA A 27 -1.51 -38.32 18.08
CA ALA A 27 -2.15 -37.14 18.63
C ALA A 27 -1.21 -35.92 18.55
N VAL A 28 0.06 -36.07 18.96
CA VAL A 28 1.08 -35.00 18.87
C VAL A 28 1.29 -34.55 17.43
N LEU A 29 1.41 -35.50 16.50
CA LEU A 29 1.60 -35.21 15.08
C LEU A 29 0.40 -34.43 14.51
N PHE A 30 -0.81 -34.79 14.92
CA PHE A 30 -2.05 -34.09 14.55
C PHE A 30 -2.11 -32.67 15.15
N THR A 31 -1.72 -32.46 16.41
CA THR A 31 -1.66 -31.12 17.01
C THR A 31 -0.65 -30.22 16.28
N VAL A 32 0.51 -30.76 15.91
CA VAL A 32 1.52 -30.00 15.17
C VAL A 32 1.02 -29.62 13.77
N LEU A 33 0.39 -30.55 13.05
CA LEU A 33 -0.23 -30.29 11.75
C LEU A 33 -1.32 -29.23 11.81
N THR A 34 -2.19 -29.30 12.82
CA THR A 34 -3.30 -28.33 12.99
C THR A 34 -2.82 -26.95 13.41
N MET A 35 -1.79 -26.84 14.26
CA MET A 35 -1.16 -25.56 14.59
C MET A 35 -0.45 -24.94 13.39
N GLY A 36 0.35 -25.73 12.65
CA GLY A 36 1.02 -25.25 11.43
C GLY A 36 0.04 -24.79 10.35
N ALA A 37 -1.08 -25.50 10.18
CA ALA A 37 -2.15 -25.08 9.27
C ALA A 37 -2.88 -23.80 9.73
N GLY A 38 -2.98 -23.56 11.05
CA GLY A 38 -3.56 -22.34 11.62
C GLY A 38 -2.69 -21.10 11.43
N ASP A 39 -1.38 -21.25 11.63
CA ASP A 39 -0.42 -20.14 11.45
C ASP A 39 -0.16 -19.84 9.96
N ALA A 40 -0.12 -20.87 9.10
CA ALA A 40 -0.07 -20.66 7.65
C ALA A 40 -1.32 -19.93 7.13
N ARG A 41 -2.52 -20.21 7.67
CA ARG A 41 -3.74 -19.48 7.32
C ARG A 41 -3.71 -18.02 7.76
N LYS A 42 -3.26 -17.72 8.98
CA LYS A 42 -3.11 -16.33 9.45
C LYS A 42 -2.07 -15.55 8.65
N GLY A 43 -0.98 -16.20 8.27
CA GLY A 43 0.04 -15.62 7.41
C GLY A 43 -0.47 -15.35 6.00
N MET A 44 -1.20 -16.28 5.38
CA MET A 44 -1.82 -16.08 4.07
C MET A 44 -2.92 -15.00 4.11
N ASP A 45 -3.66 -14.87 5.21
CA ASP A 45 -4.63 -13.78 5.40
C ASP A 45 -3.93 -12.41 5.50
N ALA A 46 -2.77 -12.32 6.17
CA ALA A 46 -1.98 -11.08 6.27
C ALA A 46 -1.34 -10.67 4.93
N LEU A 47 -0.71 -11.62 4.22
CA LEU A 47 -0.12 -11.39 2.88
C LEU A 47 -1.18 -11.16 1.80
N GLY A 48 -2.34 -11.83 1.88
CA GLY A 48 -3.38 -11.78 0.86
C GLY A 48 -4.32 -10.58 0.94
N HIS A 49 -4.57 -10.03 2.14
CA HIS A 49 -5.60 -8.98 2.32
C HIS A 49 -5.08 -7.61 2.76
N ARG A 50 -3.82 -7.47 3.24
CA ARG A 50 -3.33 -6.18 3.76
C ARG A 50 -2.05 -5.70 3.14
N GLU A 51 -1.00 -6.52 3.15
CA GLU A 51 0.34 -5.99 2.85
C GLU A 51 0.63 -5.89 1.35
N GLY A 52 0.17 -6.86 0.55
CA GLY A 52 0.22 -6.77 -0.91
C GLY A 52 -0.60 -5.58 -1.47
N PRO A 53 -1.90 -5.46 -1.11
CA PRO A 53 -2.74 -4.32 -1.51
C PRO A 53 -2.19 -2.96 -1.07
N MET A 54 -1.50 -2.90 0.07
CA MET A 54 -0.89 -1.66 0.57
C MET A 54 0.19 -1.16 -0.39
N VAL A 55 1.17 -2.00 -0.72
CA VAL A 55 2.26 -1.62 -1.63
C VAL A 55 1.71 -1.13 -2.98
N VAL A 56 0.69 -1.81 -3.52
CA VAL A 56 0.02 -1.41 -4.77
C VAL A 56 -0.64 -0.05 -4.62
N ALA A 57 -1.48 0.15 -3.59
CA ALA A 57 -2.18 1.42 -3.37
C ALA A 57 -1.21 2.60 -3.20
N THR A 58 -0.09 2.43 -2.49
CA THR A 58 0.89 3.52 -2.37
C THR A 58 1.74 3.75 -3.61
N ALA A 59 2.03 2.70 -4.38
CA ALA A 59 2.70 2.85 -5.66
C ALA A 59 1.80 3.59 -6.66
N ASP A 60 0.53 3.22 -6.74
CA ASP A 60 -0.47 3.91 -7.57
C ASP A 60 -0.63 5.38 -7.15
N MET A 61 -0.64 5.65 -5.84
CA MET A 61 -0.65 7.02 -5.32
C MET A 61 0.59 7.80 -5.77
N TYR A 62 1.79 7.23 -5.62
CA TYR A 62 3.04 7.87 -6.05
C TYR A 62 3.04 8.18 -7.56
N LEU A 63 2.65 7.20 -8.38
CA LEU A 63 2.61 7.34 -9.83
C LEU A 63 1.58 8.38 -10.27
N ALA A 64 0.38 8.36 -9.70
CA ALA A 64 -0.65 9.34 -10.00
C ALA A 64 -0.20 10.77 -9.63
N LEU A 65 0.41 10.96 -8.45
CA LEU A 65 0.97 12.24 -8.04
C LEU A 65 2.09 12.73 -8.97
N SER A 66 2.99 11.84 -9.39
CA SER A 66 4.06 12.17 -10.34
C SER A 66 3.50 12.56 -11.71
N ASP A 67 2.50 11.84 -12.21
CA ASP A 67 1.82 12.12 -13.48
C ASP A 67 1.08 13.47 -13.43
N MET A 68 0.47 13.82 -12.29
CA MET A 68 -0.16 15.13 -12.10
C MET A 68 0.84 16.27 -12.29
N ASP A 69 2.00 16.19 -11.64
CA ASP A 69 3.03 17.25 -11.71
C ASP A 69 3.65 17.37 -13.11
N ALA A 70 3.87 16.24 -13.78
CA ALA A 70 4.34 16.23 -15.16
C ALA A 70 3.35 16.92 -16.11
N GLN A 71 2.05 16.68 -15.95
CA GLN A 71 1.01 17.30 -16.78
C GLN A 71 0.93 18.81 -16.56
N VAL A 72 0.94 19.25 -15.30
CA VAL A 72 0.93 20.68 -14.96
C VAL A 72 2.17 21.37 -15.55
N THR A 73 3.35 20.77 -15.39
CA THR A 73 4.59 21.27 -16.01
C THR A 73 4.42 21.41 -17.52
N GLY A 74 3.92 20.38 -18.18
CA GLY A 74 3.76 20.34 -19.64
C GLY A 74 2.84 21.45 -20.14
N VAL A 75 1.72 21.69 -19.45
CA VAL A 75 0.77 22.76 -19.78
C VAL A 75 1.42 24.13 -19.63
N LEU A 76 2.09 24.38 -18.51
CA LEU A 76 2.73 25.68 -18.25
C LEU A 76 3.88 25.94 -19.25
N LEU A 77 4.69 24.93 -19.58
CA LEU A 77 5.77 25.06 -20.57
C LEU A 77 5.26 25.26 -22.00
N ALA A 78 4.09 24.73 -22.32
CA ALA A 78 3.48 24.86 -23.64
C ALA A 78 2.62 26.13 -23.80
N GLY A 79 2.38 26.89 -22.73
CA GLY A 79 1.44 28.02 -22.73
C GLY A 79 -0.02 27.59 -22.92
N GLY A 80 -0.40 26.45 -22.31
CA GLY A 80 -1.72 25.82 -22.46
C GLY A 80 -2.75 26.22 -21.39
N GLU A 81 -2.54 27.31 -20.65
CA GLU A 81 -3.36 27.71 -19.51
C GLU A 81 -4.80 28.06 -19.91
N GLU A 82 -5.00 28.60 -21.11
CA GLU A 82 -6.34 28.88 -21.64
C GLU A 82 -7.15 27.60 -21.84
N GLY A 83 -6.55 26.57 -22.43
CA GLY A 83 -7.17 25.26 -22.61
C GLY A 83 -7.40 24.55 -21.26
N TRP A 84 -6.52 24.76 -20.29
CA TRP A 84 -6.68 24.21 -18.94
C TRP A 84 -7.86 24.81 -18.17
N LEU A 85 -8.04 26.13 -18.28
CA LEU A 85 -9.07 26.89 -17.58
C LEU A 85 -10.40 26.91 -18.33
N CYS A 86 -10.47 26.30 -19.50
CA CYS A 86 -11.68 26.24 -20.28
C CYS A 86 -12.61 25.12 -19.78
N ASP A 87 -13.89 25.45 -19.70
CA ASP A 87 -14.95 24.48 -19.40
C ASP A 87 -15.53 23.91 -20.71
N PRO A 88 -15.39 22.60 -20.99
CA PRO A 88 -15.95 21.98 -22.19
C PRO A 88 -17.48 21.86 -22.16
N ASP A 89 -18.12 21.96 -20.98
CA ASP A 89 -19.57 21.83 -20.83
C ASP A 89 -20.27 23.20 -20.83
N ALA A 90 -19.53 24.30 -20.89
CA ALA A 90 -20.08 25.64 -21.04
C ALA A 90 -20.74 25.84 -22.41
N GLU A 91 -21.92 26.48 -22.43
CA GLU A 91 -22.68 26.75 -23.65
C GLU A 91 -21.88 27.65 -24.62
N GLY A 92 -21.55 27.14 -25.81
CA GLY A 92 -20.75 27.84 -26.81
C GLY A 92 -19.23 27.69 -26.68
N SER A 93 -18.76 26.76 -25.84
CA SER A 93 -17.34 26.38 -25.69
C SER A 93 -16.79 25.68 -26.94
N ASP A 94 -15.61 26.09 -27.40
CA ASP A 94 -14.84 25.43 -28.48
C ASP A 94 -13.71 24.53 -27.91
N CYS A 95 -13.82 24.17 -26.64
CA CYS A 95 -12.75 23.51 -25.91
C CYS A 95 -12.80 22.00 -26.05
N GLU A 96 -11.61 21.41 -26.18
CA GLU A 96 -11.50 19.97 -26.34
C GLU A 96 -11.75 19.27 -25.00
N ARG A 97 -12.79 18.41 -24.96
CA ARG A 97 -13.17 17.64 -23.77
C ARG A 97 -12.03 16.77 -23.22
N ASN A 98 -11.08 16.36 -24.07
CA ASN A 98 -9.96 15.50 -23.72
C ASN A 98 -8.66 16.29 -23.51
N GLY A 99 -8.75 17.59 -23.21
CA GLY A 99 -7.59 18.45 -23.00
C GLY A 99 -6.77 18.09 -21.77
N PRO A 100 -5.64 18.80 -21.53
CA PRO A 100 -4.73 18.51 -20.43
C PRO A 100 -5.39 18.55 -19.04
N ARG A 101 -6.41 19.39 -18.87
CA ARG A 101 -7.21 19.46 -17.64
C ARG A 101 -7.92 18.14 -17.32
N TYR A 102 -8.51 17.52 -18.33
CA TYR A 102 -9.25 16.27 -18.18
C TYR A 102 -8.34 15.12 -17.72
N VAL A 103 -7.16 14.99 -18.34
CA VAL A 103 -6.19 13.96 -17.96
C VAL A 103 -5.63 14.22 -16.55
N TYR A 104 -5.47 15.48 -16.16
CA TYR A 104 -5.09 15.85 -14.80
C TYR A 104 -6.17 15.45 -13.79
N ASP A 105 -7.43 15.75 -14.06
CA ASP A 105 -8.54 15.43 -13.15
C ASP A 105 -8.68 13.91 -12.95
N ILE A 106 -8.47 13.10 -14.00
CA ILE A 106 -8.39 11.64 -13.85
C ILE A 106 -7.27 11.23 -12.88
N ARG A 107 -6.05 11.78 -13.06
CA ARG A 107 -4.92 11.43 -12.19
C ARG A 107 -5.09 11.91 -10.77
N ARG A 108 -5.75 13.05 -10.59
CA ARG A 108 -6.16 13.56 -9.28
C ARG A 108 -7.12 12.61 -8.58
N GLU A 109 -8.13 12.11 -9.29
CA GLU A 109 -9.05 11.12 -8.75
C GLU A 109 -8.36 9.79 -8.45
N ASP A 110 -7.45 9.33 -9.32
CA ASP A 110 -6.64 8.13 -9.10
C ASP A 110 -5.79 8.27 -7.82
N ALA A 111 -5.11 9.41 -7.63
CA ALA A 111 -4.32 9.69 -6.43
C ALA A 111 -5.19 9.71 -5.16
N GLN A 112 -6.37 10.34 -5.21
CA GLN A 112 -7.31 10.36 -4.07
C GLN A 112 -7.85 8.98 -3.74
N ARG A 113 -8.19 8.19 -4.77
CA ARG A 113 -8.70 6.82 -4.60
C ARG A 113 -7.64 5.93 -3.96
N ALA A 114 -6.42 5.98 -4.48
CA ALA A 114 -5.28 5.25 -3.96
C ALA A 114 -4.95 5.64 -2.51
N ALA A 115 -4.98 6.94 -2.19
CA ALA A 115 -4.82 7.43 -0.82
C ALA A 115 -5.94 6.94 0.12
N LEU A 116 -7.20 6.97 -0.31
CA LEU A 116 -8.32 6.45 0.49
C LEU A 116 -8.23 4.94 0.71
N GLU A 117 -7.75 4.20 -0.28
CA GLU A 117 -7.46 2.76 -0.14
C GLU A 117 -6.34 2.51 0.87
N ALA A 118 -5.22 3.22 0.77
CA ALA A 118 -4.14 3.18 1.75
C ALA A 118 -4.63 3.55 3.17
N ALA A 119 -5.53 4.52 3.31
CA ALA A 119 -6.12 4.88 4.61
C ALA A 119 -6.95 3.74 5.21
N ARG A 120 -7.66 2.96 4.38
CA ARG A 120 -8.44 1.79 4.83
C ARG A 120 -7.53 0.65 5.27
N LEU A 121 -6.41 0.44 4.57
CA LEU A 121 -5.44 -0.61 4.89
C LEU A 121 -4.61 -0.29 6.14
N THR A 122 -4.53 0.98 6.53
CA THR A 122 -3.77 1.48 7.71
C THR A 122 -4.66 1.74 8.93
N GLN A 123 -5.85 1.12 9.00
CA GLN A 123 -6.79 1.28 10.13
C GLN A 123 -6.23 0.87 11.49
N ASP A 124 -5.23 0.00 11.53
CA ASP A 124 -4.58 -0.43 12.78
C ASP A 124 -3.29 0.36 13.09
N ASP A 125 -2.85 1.24 12.19
CA ASP A 125 -1.62 2.05 12.32
C ASP A 125 -1.96 3.55 12.30
N PRO A 126 -1.98 4.24 13.46
CA PRO A 126 -2.31 5.66 13.52
C PRO A 126 -1.25 6.55 12.85
N VAL A 127 0.02 6.15 12.80
CA VAL A 127 1.10 6.94 12.20
C VAL A 127 0.99 6.92 10.68
N ARG A 128 0.78 5.74 10.09
CA ARG A 128 0.57 5.62 8.63
C ARG A 128 -0.71 6.31 8.21
N ARG A 129 -1.79 6.19 8.98
CA ARG A 129 -3.04 6.90 8.70
C ARG A 129 -2.87 8.41 8.71
N GLN A 130 -2.16 8.95 9.70
CA GLN A 130 -1.84 10.38 9.75
C GLN A 130 -1.01 10.82 8.54
N THR A 131 -0.09 9.96 8.09
CA THR A 131 0.73 10.24 6.90
C THR A 131 -0.13 10.29 5.64
N VAL A 132 -1.05 9.34 5.46
CA VAL A 132 -2.00 9.32 4.33
C VAL A 132 -2.93 10.54 4.36
N GLN A 133 -3.44 10.92 5.52
CA GLN A 133 -4.25 12.14 5.68
C GLN A 133 -3.45 13.40 5.28
N SER A 134 -2.18 13.46 5.70
CA SER A 134 -1.32 14.58 5.33
C SER A 134 -1.05 14.65 3.82
N VAL A 135 -1.02 13.51 3.11
CA VAL A 135 -0.93 13.50 1.64
C VAL A 135 -2.22 14.04 1.01
N LEU A 136 -3.40 13.66 1.53
CA LEU A 136 -4.69 14.18 1.04
C LEU A 136 -4.83 15.69 1.24
N ASP A 137 -4.46 16.20 2.42
CA ASP A 137 -4.49 17.63 2.73
C ASP A 137 -3.50 18.42 1.85
N GLY A 138 -2.32 17.85 1.64
CA GLY A 138 -1.32 18.43 0.77
C GLY A 138 -1.72 18.39 -0.71
N LEU A 139 -2.46 17.37 -1.16
CA LEU A 139 -3.02 17.33 -2.51
C LEU A 139 -4.02 18.46 -2.75
N HIS A 140 -4.86 18.77 -1.77
CA HIS A 140 -5.76 19.92 -1.87
C HIS A 140 -4.99 21.25 -1.97
N SER A 141 -3.94 21.40 -1.17
CA SER A 141 -3.08 22.59 -1.20
C SER A 141 -2.32 22.71 -2.53
N TYR A 142 -1.88 21.57 -3.09
CA TYR A 142 -1.27 21.49 -4.41
C TYR A 142 -2.23 21.97 -5.49
N ASP A 143 -3.46 21.44 -5.52
CA ASP A 143 -4.50 21.83 -6.49
C ASP A 143 -4.74 23.34 -6.48
N GLN A 144 -4.85 23.94 -5.29
CA GLN A 144 -5.06 25.38 -5.14
C GLN A 144 -3.92 26.19 -5.77
N GLN A 145 -2.67 25.79 -5.55
CA GLN A 145 -1.49 26.47 -6.10
C GLN A 145 -1.40 26.30 -7.62
N VAL A 146 -1.71 25.11 -8.14
CA VAL A 146 -1.78 24.85 -9.59
C VAL A 146 -2.83 25.74 -10.25
N GLN A 147 -4.05 25.81 -9.68
CA GLN A 147 -5.10 26.67 -10.23
C GLN A 147 -4.70 28.14 -10.21
N ALA A 148 -4.12 28.59 -9.10
CA ALA A 148 -3.64 29.96 -8.99
C ALA A 148 -2.49 30.26 -9.97
N ALA A 149 -1.62 29.29 -10.27
CA ALA A 149 -0.58 29.41 -11.29
C ALA A 149 -1.17 29.55 -12.69
N MET A 150 -2.13 28.70 -13.07
CA MET A 150 -2.82 28.75 -14.36
C MET A 150 -3.56 30.08 -14.56
N GLU A 151 -4.29 30.55 -13.54
CA GLU A 151 -4.99 31.84 -13.58
C GLU A 151 -4.04 33.04 -13.72
N SER A 152 -2.84 32.91 -13.13
CA SER A 152 -1.78 33.92 -13.24
C SER A 152 -1.20 33.91 -14.65
N GLY A 153 -0.86 32.73 -15.19
CA GLY A 153 -0.32 32.57 -16.55
C GLY A 153 -1.26 33.13 -17.61
N ARG A 154 -2.57 32.81 -17.51
CA ARG A 154 -3.59 33.36 -18.41
C ARG A 154 -3.65 34.89 -18.39
N ARG A 155 -3.58 35.52 -17.21
CA ARG A 155 -3.67 36.98 -17.07
C ARG A 155 -2.47 37.71 -17.67
N GLU A 156 -1.30 37.09 -17.61
CA GLU A 156 -0.06 37.68 -18.08
C GLU A 156 0.09 37.59 -19.61
N GLY A 157 -0.68 36.72 -20.29
CA GLY A 157 -1.08 36.84 -21.70
C GLY A 157 0.07 37.03 -22.70
N GLY A 158 1.27 36.53 -22.37
CA GLY A 158 2.45 36.63 -23.23
C GLY A 158 2.49 35.53 -24.29
N PRO A 159 3.31 35.68 -25.36
CA PRO A 159 3.57 34.58 -26.28
C PRO A 159 4.00 33.33 -25.49
N ALA A 160 3.62 32.15 -25.99
CA ALA A 160 3.74 30.81 -25.37
C ALA A 160 5.14 30.41 -24.81
N VAL A 161 6.12 31.30 -24.86
CA VAL A 161 7.53 31.07 -24.53
C VAL A 161 7.91 31.62 -23.14
N ALA A 162 7.08 32.44 -22.48
CA ALA A 162 7.42 32.96 -21.15
C ALA A 162 6.21 33.12 -20.21
N LEU A 163 6.05 32.16 -19.29
CA LEU A 163 5.25 32.34 -18.07
C LEU A 163 5.74 33.59 -17.33
N GLY A 164 4.81 34.43 -16.89
CA GLY A 164 5.17 35.56 -16.05
C GLY A 164 5.64 35.13 -14.66
N PRO A 165 6.33 36.03 -13.94
CA PRO A 165 7.03 35.69 -12.71
C PRO A 165 6.09 35.21 -11.59
N ASP A 166 4.84 35.69 -11.57
CA ASP A 166 3.84 35.32 -10.57
C ASP A 166 3.32 33.90 -10.80
N ALA A 167 3.08 33.50 -12.07
CA ALA A 167 2.73 32.13 -12.43
C ALA A 167 3.85 31.14 -12.09
N VAL A 168 5.09 31.49 -12.43
CA VAL A 168 6.28 30.68 -12.11
C VAL A 168 6.44 30.48 -10.60
N GLN A 169 6.23 31.53 -9.80
CA GLN A 169 6.38 31.43 -8.36
C GLN A 169 5.34 30.50 -7.74
N LYS A 170 4.06 30.62 -8.13
CA LYS A 170 3.00 29.73 -7.65
C LYS A 170 3.24 28.28 -8.06
N TYR A 171 3.66 28.07 -9.31
CA TYR A 171 4.01 26.74 -9.78
C TYR A 171 5.17 26.13 -8.99
N ARG A 172 6.23 26.90 -8.72
CA ARG A 172 7.34 26.44 -7.87
C ARG A 172 6.89 26.08 -6.45
N THR A 173 5.94 26.83 -5.89
CA THR A 173 5.34 26.49 -4.59
C THR A 173 4.57 25.16 -4.66
N ALA A 174 3.80 24.93 -5.73
CA ALA A 174 3.12 23.66 -5.97
C ALA A 174 4.11 22.50 -6.11
N THR A 175 5.11 22.63 -6.99
CA THR A 175 6.14 21.59 -7.19
C THR A 175 6.94 21.34 -5.92
N ALA A 176 7.30 22.37 -5.15
CA ALA A 176 8.00 22.20 -3.88
C ALA A 176 7.18 21.37 -2.88
N LEU A 177 5.86 21.57 -2.83
CA LEU A 177 4.95 20.74 -2.04
C LEU A 177 4.91 19.30 -2.57
N MET A 178 4.79 19.12 -3.89
CA MET A 178 4.77 17.80 -4.51
C MET A 178 6.05 17.01 -4.24
N THR A 179 7.22 17.59 -4.55
CA THR A 179 8.52 16.91 -4.47
C THR A 179 9.10 16.86 -3.06
N GLY A 180 8.80 17.86 -2.24
CA GLY A 180 9.32 17.97 -0.88
C GLY A 180 8.46 17.28 0.18
N ASP A 181 7.18 17.05 -0.11
CA ASP A 181 6.23 16.55 0.88
C ASP A 181 5.41 15.35 0.38
N LEU A 182 4.66 15.49 -0.72
CA LEU A 182 3.70 14.46 -1.15
C LEU A 182 4.38 13.18 -1.65
N LEU A 183 5.27 13.31 -2.63
CA LEU A 183 5.98 12.17 -3.22
C LEU A 183 6.86 11.43 -2.19
N PRO A 184 7.64 12.11 -1.32
CA PRO A 184 8.38 11.44 -0.26
C PRO A 184 7.48 10.65 0.69
N LYS A 185 6.32 11.20 1.10
CA LYS A 185 5.36 10.48 1.96
C LYS A 185 4.79 9.25 1.27
N ALA A 186 4.37 9.37 0.00
CA ALA A 186 3.87 8.23 -0.77
C ALA A 186 4.92 7.14 -0.95
N TYR A 187 6.16 7.53 -1.24
CA TYR A 187 7.28 6.61 -1.37
C TYR A 187 7.62 5.92 -0.04
N ASN A 188 7.68 6.65 1.07
CA ASN A 188 7.95 6.07 2.38
C ASN A 188 6.85 5.09 2.82
N LEU A 189 5.58 5.41 2.55
CA LEU A 189 4.47 4.47 2.79
C LEU A 189 4.61 3.19 1.97
N THR A 190 5.14 3.28 0.74
CA THR A 190 5.45 2.10 -0.09
C THR A 190 6.57 1.27 0.54
N LEU A 191 7.67 1.91 0.95
CA LEU A 191 8.79 1.23 1.61
C LEU A 191 8.34 0.52 2.90
N ASP A 192 7.56 1.20 3.73
CA ASP A 192 6.99 0.63 4.96
C ASP A 192 6.12 -0.60 4.66
N GLY A 193 5.29 -0.53 3.60
CA GLY A 193 4.51 -1.67 3.13
C GLY A 193 5.38 -2.84 2.67
N THR A 194 6.47 -2.59 1.93
CA THR A 194 7.38 -3.66 1.48
C THR A 194 8.15 -4.32 2.63
N ALA A 195 8.51 -3.55 3.65
CA ALA A 195 9.21 -4.06 4.83
C ALA A 195 8.32 -5.00 5.66
N ASP A 196 7.01 -4.73 5.70
CA ASP A 196 6.05 -5.63 6.32
C ASP A 196 5.91 -6.94 5.53
N VAL A 197 5.80 -6.89 4.19
CA VAL A 197 5.73 -8.10 3.34
C VAL A 197 6.93 -9.02 3.59
N ASP A 198 8.13 -8.45 3.66
CA ASP A 198 9.36 -9.20 3.93
C ASP A 198 9.40 -9.78 5.35
N ARG A 199 8.79 -9.09 6.34
CA ARG A 199 8.63 -9.62 7.69
C ARG A 199 7.63 -10.79 7.71
N ALA A 200 6.45 -10.61 7.11
CA ALA A 200 5.42 -11.63 7.02
C ALA A 200 5.94 -12.89 6.30
N TYR A 201 6.73 -12.72 5.24
CA TYR A 201 7.38 -13.83 4.54
C TYR A 201 8.39 -14.59 5.42
N ARG A 202 9.27 -13.86 6.12
CA ARG A 202 10.27 -14.48 7.02
C ARG A 202 9.65 -15.19 8.21
N GLU A 203 8.61 -14.61 8.80
CA GLU A 203 7.88 -15.23 9.92
C GLU A 203 7.20 -16.53 9.50
N GLN A 204 6.59 -16.58 8.31
CA GLN A 204 6.03 -17.82 7.77
C GLN A 204 7.10 -18.88 7.53
N HIS A 205 8.23 -18.49 6.94
CA HIS A 205 9.33 -19.43 6.69
C HIS A 205 9.88 -20.03 8.00
N ALA A 206 10.10 -19.20 9.02
CA ALA A 206 10.56 -19.65 10.33
C ALA A 206 9.54 -20.56 11.03
N ALA A 207 8.24 -20.28 10.89
CA ALA A 207 7.18 -21.13 11.44
C ALA A 207 7.15 -22.52 10.77
N VAL A 208 7.37 -22.58 9.45
CA VAL A 208 7.44 -23.85 8.70
C VAL A 208 8.68 -24.66 9.10
N GLU A 209 9.85 -24.03 9.25
CA GLU A 209 11.08 -24.71 9.70
C GLU A 209 10.97 -25.21 11.14
N ALA A 210 10.41 -24.40 12.05
CA ALA A 210 10.17 -24.81 13.44
C ALA A 210 9.14 -25.94 13.53
N GLY A 211 8.13 -25.95 12.65
CA GLY A 211 7.18 -27.05 12.50
C GLY A 211 7.87 -28.34 12.06
N TRP A 212 8.74 -28.26 11.05
CA TRP A 212 9.51 -29.39 10.55
C TRP A 212 10.43 -29.99 11.62
N LEU A 213 11.17 -29.15 12.36
CA LEU A 213 12.04 -29.60 13.47
C LEU A 213 11.26 -30.33 14.57
N ARG A 214 10.04 -29.89 14.89
CA ARG A 214 9.18 -30.57 15.88
C ARG A 214 8.65 -31.91 15.36
N VAL A 215 8.31 -32.01 14.08
CA VAL A 215 7.86 -33.28 13.47
C VAL A 215 9.01 -34.29 13.44
N VAL A 216 10.21 -33.87 13.03
CA VAL A 216 11.40 -34.73 13.03
C VAL A 216 11.78 -35.13 14.46
N GLY A 217 11.80 -34.18 15.40
CA GLY A 217 12.13 -34.44 16.80
C GLY A 217 11.11 -35.30 17.55
N ALA A 218 9.83 -35.30 17.15
CA ALA A 218 8.80 -36.18 17.70
C ALA A 218 8.73 -37.56 17.01
N GLY A 219 9.32 -37.67 15.81
CA GLY A 219 9.41 -38.91 15.05
C GLY A 219 10.65 -39.76 15.33
N VAL A 220 11.66 -39.20 16.01
CA VAL A 220 12.89 -39.90 16.46
C VAL A 220 12.76 -40.38 17.90
#